data_AF-A0AAV8ZU41-F1
#
_entry.id   AF-A0AAV8ZU41-F1
#
_cell.length_a   1.000
_cell.length_b   1.000
_cell.length_c   1.000
_cell.angle_alpha   90.00
_cell.angle_beta   90.00
_cell.angle_gamma   90.00
#
_symmetry.space_group_name_H-M   'P 1'
#
loop_
_entity.id
_entity.type
_entity.pdbx_description
1 polymer ?
#
loop_
_entity_poly.entity_id
_entity_poly.type
_entity_poly.pdbx_seq_one_letter_code
_entity_poly.pdbx_strand_id
1 'polypeptide(L)'
;MSLTVTVGNLIMDKAKVTTKEVAANKASNSENIDEILEKVTTVDNTCSFTKCKNRTKDIAIHCKYCNKRYCTTHGLPEIHGCGEAVKRDEKRKFLHPDTKLSNEKHSQAQTKLNMKLKQMQLERKSKQGFSNKGKKN
;
A
#
# COMPACT_ATOMS: atom_id res chain seq x y z
N MET A 1 10.94 -49.85 29.08
CA MET A 1 11.12 -48.54 28.40
C MET A 1 11.50 -48.80 26.96
N SER A 2 10.61 -48.55 26.00
CA SER A 2 10.97 -48.39 24.58
C SER A 2 9.75 -47.78 23.88
N LEU A 3 9.72 -46.45 23.79
CA LEU A 3 8.77 -45.70 22.97
C LEU A 3 9.36 -45.60 21.57
N THR A 4 8.76 -46.29 20.61
CA THR A 4 9.08 -46.13 19.18
C THR A 4 8.29 -44.95 18.63
N VAL A 5 9.01 -43.90 18.24
CA VAL A 5 8.44 -42.72 17.58
C VAL A 5 8.39 -42.98 16.09
N THR A 6 7.20 -43.25 15.55
CA THR A 6 6.94 -43.23 14.11
C THR A 6 6.83 -41.78 13.65
N VAL A 7 7.88 -41.26 13.05
CA VAL A 7 7.86 -40.03 12.26
C VAL A 7 7.17 -40.31 10.93
N GLY A 8 5.92 -39.84 10.79
CA GLY A 8 5.17 -39.88 9.55
C GLY A 8 5.75 -38.91 8.52
N ASN A 9 6.20 -39.45 7.39
CA ASN A 9 6.59 -38.66 6.22
C ASN A 9 5.36 -37.89 5.68
N LEU A 10 5.44 -36.56 5.68
CA LEU A 10 4.49 -35.71 4.98
C LEU A 10 4.78 -35.77 3.48
N ILE A 11 3.89 -36.44 2.74
CA ILE A 11 3.81 -36.38 1.28
C ILE A 11 3.46 -34.94 0.90
N MET A 12 4.42 -34.23 0.31
CA MET A 12 4.18 -32.91 -0.28
C MET A 12 3.58 -33.10 -1.67
N ASP A 13 2.24 -33.06 -1.76
CA ASP A 13 1.55 -33.00 -3.04
C ASP A 13 1.93 -31.71 -3.78
N LYS A 14 2.52 -31.88 -4.97
CA LYS A 14 2.84 -30.78 -5.89
C LYS A 14 1.54 -30.17 -6.43
N ALA A 15 0.93 -29.29 -5.65
CA ALA A 15 -0.21 -28.51 -6.09
C ALA A 15 0.23 -27.53 -7.19
N LYS A 16 -0.35 -27.69 -8.39
CA LYS A 16 -0.27 -26.73 -9.50
C LYS A 16 -0.74 -25.35 -8.99
N VAL A 17 0.19 -24.42 -8.79
CA VAL A 17 -0.09 -23.07 -8.31
C VAL A 17 -0.77 -22.29 -9.43
N THR A 18 -2.09 -22.27 -9.45
CA THR A 18 -2.86 -21.36 -10.32
C THR A 18 -3.10 -20.07 -9.55
N THR A 19 -2.63 -18.95 -10.09
CA THR A 19 -2.93 -17.63 -9.54
C THR A 19 -4.43 -17.33 -9.69
N LYS A 20 -4.97 -16.50 -8.79
CA LYS A 20 -6.40 -16.12 -8.77
C LYS A 20 -6.87 -15.50 -10.10
N GLU A 21 -5.96 -14.83 -10.80
CA GLU A 21 -6.17 -14.26 -12.14
C GLU A 21 -6.40 -15.35 -13.20
N VAL A 22 -5.67 -16.46 -13.15
CA VAL A 22 -5.88 -17.60 -14.06
C VAL A 22 -7.21 -18.30 -13.76
N ALA A 23 -7.61 -18.38 -12.48
CA ALA A 23 -8.90 -18.92 -12.08
C ALA A 23 -10.08 -18.03 -12.53
N ALA A 24 -9.93 -16.71 -12.44
CA ALA A 24 -10.92 -15.75 -12.92
C ALA A 24 -11.09 -15.79 -14.45
N ASN A 25 -9.99 -15.84 -15.21
CA ASN A 25 -10.04 -15.96 -16.67
C ASN A 25 -10.65 -17.29 -17.13
N LYS A 26 -10.45 -18.37 -16.36
CA LYS A 26 -11.10 -19.66 -16.64
C LYS A 26 -12.60 -19.60 -16.31
N ALA A 27 -12.99 -18.86 -15.27
CA ALA A 27 -14.37 -18.69 -14.85
C ALA A 27 -15.22 -17.92 -15.87
N SER A 28 -14.61 -17.02 -16.65
CA SER A 28 -15.30 -16.22 -17.67
C SER A 28 -15.48 -16.92 -19.03
N ASN A 29 -15.08 -18.19 -19.17
CA ASN A 29 -15.11 -18.92 -20.45
C ASN A 29 -16.36 -19.82 -20.62
N SER A 30 -17.53 -19.41 -20.12
CA SER A 30 -18.80 -20.14 -20.30
C SER A 30 -19.87 -19.27 -20.96
N GLU A 31 -20.75 -19.86 -21.76
CA GLU A 31 -21.78 -19.13 -22.51
C GLU A 31 -23.02 -18.78 -21.67
N ASN A 32 -23.18 -19.42 -20.50
CA ASN A 32 -24.25 -19.11 -19.54
C ASN A 32 -23.81 -18.03 -18.55
N ILE A 33 -24.52 -16.90 -18.54
CA ILE A 33 -24.22 -15.76 -17.67
C ILE A 33 -24.32 -16.14 -16.19
N ASP A 34 -25.37 -16.86 -15.79
CA ASP A 34 -25.57 -17.27 -14.39
C ASP A 34 -24.41 -18.13 -13.86
N GLU A 35 -23.91 -19.04 -14.70
CA GLU A 35 -22.79 -19.90 -14.36
C GLU A 35 -21.48 -19.09 -14.21
N ILE A 36 -21.30 -18.04 -15.00
CA ILE A 36 -20.17 -17.10 -14.85
C ILE A 36 -20.28 -16.37 -13.52
N LEU A 37 -21.46 -15.84 -13.15
CA LEU A 37 -21.65 -15.11 -11.90
C LEU A 37 -21.32 -16.00 -10.69
N GLU A 38 -21.76 -17.25 -10.68
CA GLU A 38 -21.43 -18.20 -9.61
C GLU A 38 -19.92 -18.49 -9.53
N LYS A 39 -19.25 -18.69 -10.67
CA LYS A 39 -17.79 -18.93 -10.69
C LYS A 39 -17.00 -17.70 -10.26
N VAL A 40 -17.39 -16.50 -10.67
CA VAL A 40 -16.70 -15.26 -10.26
C VAL A 40 -16.90 -15.01 -8.78
N THR A 41 -18.11 -15.16 -8.27
CA THR A 41 -18.40 -14.98 -6.82
C THR A 41 -17.65 -15.99 -5.96
N THR A 42 -17.49 -17.24 -6.40
CA THR A 42 -16.69 -18.23 -5.65
C THR A 42 -15.20 -17.91 -5.63
N VAL A 43 -14.66 -17.40 -6.74
CA VAL A 43 -13.27 -16.91 -6.79
C VAL A 43 -13.09 -15.72 -5.84
N ASP A 44 -13.99 -14.75 -5.86
CA ASP A 44 -13.93 -13.57 -4.99
C ASP A 44 -14.00 -13.92 -3.50
N ASN A 45 -14.84 -14.89 -3.15
CA ASN A 45 -15.02 -15.41 -1.80
C ASN A 45 -13.89 -16.36 -1.33
N THR A 46 -12.79 -16.47 -2.06
CA THR A 46 -11.63 -17.26 -1.68
C THR A 46 -10.43 -16.38 -1.37
N CYS A 47 -9.60 -16.79 -0.40
CA CYS A 47 -8.36 -16.11 -0.07
C CYS A 47 -7.46 -15.92 -1.29
N SER A 48 -6.87 -14.72 -1.44
CA SER A 48 -6.02 -14.39 -2.60
C SER A 48 -4.57 -14.86 -2.47
N PHE A 49 -4.23 -15.60 -1.41
CA PHE A 49 -2.90 -16.16 -1.20
C PHE A 49 -2.73 -17.45 -2.03
N THR A 50 -1.60 -17.60 -2.71
CA THR A 50 -1.39 -18.64 -3.76
C THR A 50 -1.60 -20.08 -3.30
N LYS A 51 -1.38 -20.37 -2.02
CA LYS A 51 -1.53 -21.71 -1.45
C LYS A 51 -2.76 -21.87 -0.55
N CYS A 52 -3.57 -20.82 -0.39
CA CYS A 52 -4.69 -20.83 0.55
C CYS A 52 -6.02 -21.02 -0.20
N LYS A 53 -6.81 -22.00 0.23
CA LYS A 53 -8.17 -22.26 -0.26
C LYS A 53 -9.25 -21.91 0.77
N ASN A 54 -8.90 -21.15 1.81
CA ASN A 54 -9.85 -20.78 2.85
C ASN A 54 -10.92 -19.85 2.27
N ARG A 55 -12.17 -20.12 2.65
CA ARG A 55 -13.30 -19.26 2.33
C ARG A 55 -13.17 -17.96 3.11
N THR A 56 -13.33 -16.86 2.41
CA THR A 56 -13.32 -15.51 2.93
C THR A 56 -14.70 -14.88 2.74
N LYS A 57 -15.79 -15.66 2.69
CA LYS A 57 -17.16 -15.13 2.48
C LYS A 57 -17.60 -14.26 3.66
N ASP A 58 -17.50 -14.79 4.88
CA ASP A 58 -18.06 -14.14 6.07
C ASP A 58 -17.10 -13.11 6.68
N ILE A 59 -15.82 -13.47 6.80
CA ILE A 59 -14.79 -12.61 7.40
C ILE A 59 -13.61 -12.56 6.44
N ALA A 60 -13.23 -11.35 6.07
CA ALA A 60 -12.02 -11.15 5.31
C ALA A 60 -11.35 -9.82 5.62
N ILE A 61 -10.03 -9.84 5.47
CA ILE A 61 -9.18 -8.69 5.64
C ILE A 61 -8.79 -8.21 4.25
N HIS A 62 -9.06 -6.93 3.98
CA HIS A 62 -8.66 -6.27 2.75
C HIS A 62 -7.34 -5.52 2.97
N CYS A 63 -6.34 -5.81 2.13
CA CYS A 63 -5.07 -5.11 2.20
C CYS A 63 -5.16 -3.75 1.50
N LYS A 64 -4.77 -2.67 2.18
CA LYS A 64 -4.81 -1.29 1.63
C LYS A 64 -3.83 -1.04 0.47
N TYR A 65 -2.81 -1.90 0.31
CA TYR A 65 -1.74 -1.70 -0.67
C TYR A 65 -2.01 -2.44 -1.98
N CYS A 66 -2.52 -3.67 -1.92
CA CYS A 66 -2.82 -4.47 -3.10
C CYS A 66 -4.33 -4.65 -3.37
N ASN A 67 -5.20 -4.16 -2.47
CA ASN A 67 -6.66 -4.25 -2.54
C ASN A 67 -7.23 -5.67 -2.71
N LYS A 68 -6.44 -6.70 -2.37
CA LYS A 68 -6.85 -8.10 -2.40
C LYS A 68 -7.47 -8.52 -1.06
N ARG A 69 -8.33 -9.54 -1.13
CA ARG A 69 -9.07 -10.12 0.01
C ARG A 69 -8.34 -11.36 0.54
N TYR A 70 -8.11 -11.41 1.85
CA TYR A 70 -7.36 -12.49 2.52
C TYR A 70 -8.13 -13.02 3.74
N CYS A 71 -7.86 -14.27 4.12
CA CYS A 71 -8.36 -14.84 5.38
C CYS A 71 -7.59 -14.27 6.58
N THR A 72 -8.09 -14.50 7.79
CA THR A 72 -7.50 -14.02 9.05
C THR A 72 -6.04 -14.42 9.24
N THR A 73 -5.63 -15.59 8.72
CA THR A 73 -4.24 -16.08 8.78
C THR A 73 -3.29 -15.41 7.79
N HIS A 74 -3.79 -14.88 6.66
CA HIS A 74 -2.97 -14.27 5.60
C HIS A 74 -3.25 -12.76 5.45
N GLY A 75 -4.01 -12.17 6.36
CA GLY A 75 -4.40 -10.76 6.30
C GLY A 75 -3.26 -9.78 6.54
N LEU A 76 -2.18 -10.22 7.17
CA LEU A 76 -1.03 -9.36 7.45
C LEU A 76 -0.23 -9.09 6.16
N PRO A 77 0.12 -7.82 5.86
CA PRO A 77 0.85 -7.44 4.65
C PRO A 77 2.22 -8.13 4.50
N GLU A 78 2.90 -8.46 5.59
CA GLU A 78 4.17 -9.21 5.55
C GLU A 78 4.03 -10.59 4.91
N ILE A 79 2.89 -11.26 5.12
CA ILE A 79 2.67 -12.65 4.71
C ILE A 79 2.42 -12.75 3.20
N HIS A 80 1.74 -11.76 2.62
CA HIS A 80 1.39 -11.75 1.20
C HIS A 80 2.23 -10.76 0.38
N GLY A 81 3.36 -10.28 0.91
CA GLY A 81 4.38 -9.52 0.17
C GLY A 81 4.15 -8.01 0.07
N CYS A 82 3.19 -7.45 0.82
CA CYS A 82 2.96 -6.01 0.90
C CYS A 82 3.77 -5.32 2.02
N GLY A 83 4.61 -6.06 2.75
CA GLY A 83 5.35 -5.54 3.90
C GLY A 83 6.28 -4.37 3.58
N GLU A 84 6.93 -4.38 2.42
CA GLU A 84 7.78 -3.25 2.01
C GLU A 84 6.99 -1.96 1.78
N ALA A 85 5.75 -2.06 1.30
CA ALA A 85 4.88 -0.91 1.11
C ALA A 85 4.45 -0.32 2.46
N VAL A 86 4.12 -1.19 3.42
CA VAL A 86 3.83 -0.80 4.81
C VAL A 86 5.01 -0.11 5.43
N LYS A 87 6.19 -0.74 5.37
CA LYS A 87 7.42 -0.19 5.95
C LYS A 87 7.76 1.17 5.39
N ARG A 88 7.55 1.40 4.10
CA ARG A 88 7.75 2.73 3.48
C ARG A 88 6.74 3.75 3.98
N ASP A 89 5.46 3.39 4.06
CA ASP A 89 4.41 4.28 4.53
C ASP A 89 4.58 4.64 6.02
N GLU A 90 4.89 3.65 6.86
CA GLU A 90 5.17 3.86 8.28
C GLU A 90 6.42 4.71 8.50
N LYS A 91 7.51 4.45 7.75
CA LYS A 91 8.70 5.31 7.78
C LYS A 91 8.36 6.75 7.40
N ARG A 92 7.55 6.96 6.36
CA ARG A 92 7.14 8.30 5.95
C ARG A 92 6.36 9.00 7.05
N LYS A 93 5.39 8.32 7.66
CA LYS A 93 4.58 8.84 8.78
C LYS A 93 5.42 9.13 10.02
N PHE A 94 6.45 8.34 10.26
CA PHE A 94 7.37 8.55 11.38
C PHE A 94 8.32 9.73 11.14
N LEU A 95 8.91 9.86 9.94
CA LEU A 95 9.81 10.96 9.57
C LEU A 95 9.05 12.29 9.42
N HIS A 96 7.85 12.23 8.88
CA HIS A 96 6.96 13.35 8.70
C HIS A 96 5.68 13.05 9.47
N PRO A 97 5.67 13.22 10.80
CA PRO A 97 4.42 13.16 11.53
C PRO A 97 3.50 14.21 10.92
N ASP A 98 2.33 13.77 10.46
CA ASP A 98 1.27 14.65 10.01
C ASP A 98 0.80 15.46 11.22
N THR A 99 1.56 16.50 11.57
CA THR A 99 1.04 17.58 12.40
C THR A 99 -0.04 18.20 11.54
N LYS A 100 -1.28 17.73 11.72
CA LYS A 100 -2.46 18.45 11.25
C LYS A 100 -2.48 19.76 12.03
N LEU A 101 -1.68 20.72 11.58
CA LEU A 101 -1.80 22.10 11.97
C LEU A 101 -3.25 22.47 11.68
N SER A 102 -3.96 23.08 12.65
CA SER A 102 -5.32 23.54 12.37
C SER A 102 -5.28 24.45 11.13
N ASN A 103 -6.38 24.51 10.39
CA ASN A 103 -6.45 25.33 9.18
C ASN A 103 -5.98 26.78 9.45
N GLU A 104 -6.21 27.33 10.65
CA GLU A 104 -5.69 28.64 11.02
C GLU A 104 -4.15 28.67 11.17
N LYS A 105 -3.53 27.65 11.74
CA LYS A 105 -2.06 27.57 11.85
C LYS A 105 -1.40 27.43 10.48
N HIS A 106 -2.06 26.75 9.55
CA HIS A 106 -1.56 26.58 8.18
C HIS A 106 -1.60 27.91 7.40
N SER A 107 -2.70 28.68 7.51
CA SER A 107 -2.82 29.99 6.86
C SER A 107 -1.83 31.01 7.43
N GLN A 108 -1.62 31.01 8.76
CA GLN A 108 -0.63 31.87 9.41
C GLN A 108 0.81 31.53 9.01
N ALA A 109 1.13 30.24 8.86
CA ALA A 109 2.45 29.83 8.36
C ALA A 109 2.66 30.29 6.91
N GLN A 110 1.64 30.16 6.06
CA GLN A 110 1.68 30.58 4.66
C GLN A 110 1.86 32.10 4.49
N THR A 111 1.16 32.91 5.30
CA THR A 111 1.32 34.37 5.27
C THR A 111 2.71 34.80 5.73
N LYS A 112 3.23 34.22 6.84
CA LYS A 112 4.60 34.48 7.31
C LYS A 112 5.65 34.12 6.25
N LEU A 113 5.46 32.99 5.57
CA LEU A 113 6.38 32.55 4.52
C LEU A 113 6.36 33.52 3.33
N ASN A 114 5.17 33.95 2.89
CA ASN A 114 5.03 34.95 1.83
C ASN A 114 5.67 36.31 2.19
N MET A 115 5.53 36.76 3.44
CA MET A 115 6.17 37.99 3.90
C MET A 115 7.70 37.87 3.86
N LYS A 116 8.26 36.73 4.28
CA LYS A 116 9.71 36.48 4.25
C LYS A 116 10.25 36.39 2.82
N LEU A 117 9.49 35.79 1.90
CA LEU A 117 9.84 35.77 0.48
C LEU A 117 9.90 37.18 -0.10
N LYS A 118 8.90 38.04 0.20
CA LYS A 118 8.90 39.44 -0.23
C LYS A 118 10.08 40.23 0.34
N GLN A 119 10.40 40.03 1.62
CA GLN A 119 11.56 40.66 2.25
C GLN A 119 12.86 40.24 1.56
N MET A 120 13.08 38.94 1.34
CA MET A 120 14.26 38.45 0.62
C MET A 120 14.34 38.98 -0.82
N GLN A 121 13.20 39.15 -1.49
CA GLN A 121 13.16 39.79 -2.82
C GLN A 121 13.59 41.25 -2.77
N LEU A 122 13.16 42.02 -1.78
CA LEU A 122 13.56 43.41 -1.59
C LEU A 122 15.04 43.54 -1.26
N GLU A 123 15.57 42.68 -0.38
CA GLU A 123 16.99 42.63 -0.03
C GLU A 123 17.89 42.28 -1.23
N ARG A 124 17.42 41.40 -2.14
CA ARG A 124 18.12 41.12 -3.40
C ARG A 124 18.15 42.33 -4.32
N LYS A 125 17.04 43.08 -4.42
CA LYS A 125 16.94 44.29 -5.25
C LYS A 125 17.78 45.45 -4.71
N SER A 126 17.83 45.65 -3.39
CA SER A 126 18.61 46.73 -2.78
C SER A 126 20.12 46.53 -2.93
N LYS A 127 20.62 45.28 -2.93
CA LYS A 127 22.04 44.98 -3.22
C LYS A 127 22.42 45.19 -4.69
N GLN A 128 21.49 44.99 -5.63
CA GLN A 128 21.75 45.29 -7.06
C GLN A 128 21.88 46.79 -7.35
N GLY A 129 21.21 47.66 -6.59
CA GLY A 129 21.30 49.11 -6.77
C GLY A 129 22.61 49.73 -6.27
N PHE A 130 23.28 49.13 -5.27
CA PHE A 130 24.49 49.69 -4.67
C PHE A 130 25.78 49.29 -5.40
N SER A 131 25.80 48.15 -6.09
CA SER A 131 26.96 47.68 -6.88
C SER A 131 27.25 48.52 -8.13
N ASN A 132 26.34 49.40 -8.57
CA ASN A 132 26.45 50.14 -9.84
C ASN A 132 26.76 51.64 -9.66
N LYS A 133 26.96 52.14 -8.43
CA LYS A 133 27.17 53.57 -8.15
C LYS A 133 28.64 53.99 -7.96
N GLY A 134 29.59 53.07 -8.12
CA GLY A 134 31.04 53.31 -7.93
C GLY A 134 31.89 53.38 -9.20
N LYS A 135 31.30 53.45 -10.40
CA LYS A 135 32.08 53.46 -11.65
C LYS A 135 31.53 54.47 -12.66
N LYS A 136 31.81 55.75 -12.43
CA LYS A 136 31.85 56.76 -13.49
C LYS A 136 33.10 57.62 -13.25
N ASN A 137 34.04 57.46 -14.18
CA ASN A 137 35.18 58.33 -14.42
C ASN A 137 34.72 59.75 -14.77
#